data_AF-A0A8S3C704-F1
#
_entry.id   AF-A0A8S3C704-F1
#
_cell.length_a   1.000
_cell.length_b   1.000
_cell.length_c   1.000
_cell.angle_alpha   90.00
_cell.angle_beta   90.00
_cell.angle_gamma   90.00
#
_symmetry.space_group_name_H-M   'P 1'
#
loop_
_entity.id
_entity.type
_entity.pdbx_description
1 polymer ?
#
loop_
_entity_poly.entity_id
_entity_poly.type
_entity_poly.pdbx_seq_one_letter_code
_entity_poly.pdbx_strand_id
1 'polypeptide(L)' 'KQHLLNKLTPATFYGFRLAAENSIGRSEFSDTIQFSTLGTIPPEPDPPMLCEKGVKYLALSWT' A
#
# COMPACT_ATOMS: atom_id res chain seq x y z
N LYS A 1 -8.42 8.12 -23.68
CA LYS A 1 -9.39 7.28 -22.93
C LYS A 1 -8.74 6.91 -21.60
N GLN A 2 -9.42 7.06 -20.47
CA GLN A 2 -8.86 6.74 -19.14
C GLN A 2 -9.63 5.59 -18.50
N HIS A 3 -8.99 4.84 -17.60
CA HIS A 3 -9.61 3.74 -16.86
C HIS A 3 -9.31 3.90 -15.36
N LEU A 4 -10.37 3.83 -14.53
CA LEU A 4 -10.24 3.90 -13.08
C LEU A 4 -10.23 2.48 -12.51
N LEU A 5 -9.10 2.09 -11.92
CA LEU A 5 -8.95 0.79 -11.29
C LEU A 5 -9.18 0.93 -9.77
N ASN A 6 -10.12 0.14 -9.25
CA ASN A 6 -10.56 0.20 -7.85
C ASN A 6 -10.21 -1.10 -7.11
N LYS A 7 -10.40 -1.11 -5.78
CA LYS A 7 -10.16 -2.29 -4.90
C LYS A 7 -8.72 -2.81 -4.94
N LEU A 8 -7.75 -1.89 -5.05
CA LEU A 8 -6.33 -2.19 -4.92
C LEU A 8 -5.96 -2.29 -3.44
N THR A 9 -4.96 -3.12 -3.15
CA THR A 9 -4.38 -3.23 -1.81
C THR A 9 -3.62 -1.94 -1.50
N PRO A 10 -3.85 -1.29 -0.34
CA PRO A 10 -3.10 -0.12 0.09
C PRO A 10 -1.60 -0.40 0.24
N ALA A 11 -0.78 0.66 0.23
CA ALA A 11 0.67 0.58 0.37
C ALA A 11 1.35 -0.46 -0.55
N THR A 12 0.76 -0.77 -1.70
CA THR A 12 1.22 -1.83 -2.60
C THR A 12 1.67 -1.23 -3.93
N PHE A 13 2.80 -1.73 -4.44
CA PHE A 13 3.27 -1.38 -5.77
C PHE A 13 2.58 -2.21 -6.85
N TYR A 14 2.11 -1.54 -7.90
CA TYR A 14 1.50 -2.14 -9.08
C TYR A 14 2.26 -1.73 -10.35
N GLY A 15 2.50 -2.70 -11.22
CA GLY A 15 3.03 -2.49 -12.56
C GLY A 15 1.90 -2.37 -13.60
N PHE A 16 2.01 -1.41 -14.50
CA PHE A 16 1.04 -1.16 -15.55
C PHE A 16 1.72 -1.10 -16.92
N ARG A 17 1.06 -1.68 -17.94
CA ARG A 17 1.43 -1.57 -19.35
C ARG A 17 0.16 -1.60 -20.21
N LEU A 18 0.21 -1.01 -21.39
CA LEU A 18 -0.95 -0.87 -22.28
C LEU A 18 -0.68 -1.51 -23.65
N ALA A 19 -1.69 -2.10 -24.26
CA ALA A 19 -1.67 -2.53 -25.66
C ALA A 19 -2.93 -2.02 -26.36
N ALA A 20 -2.80 -1.62 -27.63
CA ALA A 20 -3.93 -1.23 -28.46
C ALA A 20 -4.57 -2.47 -29.10
N GLU A 21 -5.89 -2.52 -29.20
CA GLU A 21 -6.61 -3.62 -29.83
C GLU A 21 -7.68 -3.09 -30.79
N ASN A 22 -7.75 -3.67 -31.99
CA ASN A 22 -8.75 -3.36 -33.01
C ASN A 22 -9.25 -4.67 -33.66
N SER A 23 -10.04 -4.56 -34.73
CA SER A 23 -10.61 -5.74 -35.43
C SER A 23 -9.58 -6.63 -36.13
N ILE A 24 -8.36 -6.13 -36.38
CA ILE A 24 -7.28 -6.90 -36.99
C ILE A 24 -6.49 -7.65 -35.90
N GLY A 25 -6.32 -7.05 -34.73
CA GLY A 25 -5.67 -7.69 -33.59
C GLY A 25 -5.19 -6.72 -32.52
N ARG A 26 -4.31 -7.22 -31.64
CA ARG A 26 -3.68 -6.49 -30.55
C ARG A 26 -2.22 -6.13 -30.89
N SER A 27 -1.78 -4.93 -30.54
CA SER A 27 -0.39 -4.50 -30.65
C SER A 27 0.50 -5.15 -29.58
N GLU A 28 1.80 -4.91 -29.68
CA GLU A 28 2.71 -5.09 -28.55
C GLU A 28 2.31 -4.20 -27.36
N PHE A 29 2.74 -4.60 -26.17
CA PHE A 29 2.58 -3.78 -24.97
C PHE A 29 3.58 -2.62 -24.95
N SER A 30 3.19 -1.53 -24.29
CA SER A 30 4.09 -0.46 -23.87
C SER A 30 5.11 -0.97 -22.85
N ASP A 31 6.11 -0.13 -22.58
CA ASP A 31 6.95 -0.28 -21.38
C ASP A 31 6.11 -0.34 -20.11
N THR A 32 6.63 -1.04 -19.11
CA THR A 32 5.99 -1.17 -17.80
C THR A 32 6.36 0.01 -16.92
N ILE A 33 5.35 0.67 -16.38
CA ILE A 33 5.49 1.73 -15.37
C ILE A 33 5.00 1.22 -14.01
N GLN A 34 5.57 1.73 -12.93
CA GLN A 34 5.26 1.27 -11.58
C GLN A 34 4.78 2.43 -10.71
N PHE A 35 3.69 2.21 -9.99
CA PHE A 35 3.16 3.17 -9.01
C PHE A 35 2.78 2.43 -7.73
N SER A 36 2.82 3.14 -6.60
CA SER A 36 2.26 2.64 -5.35
C SER A 36 0.93 3.30 -5.05
N THR A 37 0.02 2.52 -4.47
CA THR A 37 -1.16 3.08 -3.81
C THR A 37 -0.74 3.71 -2.48
N LEU A 38 -1.49 4.72 -2.04
CA LEU A 38 -1.34 5.25 -0.68
C LEU A 38 -1.59 4.16 0.37
N GLY A 39 -0.96 4.31 1.54
CA GLY A 39 -1.26 3.50 2.70
C GLY A 39 -2.61 3.87 3.33
N THR A 40 -3.05 3.06 4.29
CA THR A 40 -4.17 3.39 5.16
C THR A 40 -3.68 3.96 6.49
N ILE A 41 -4.63 4.47 7.28
CA ILE A 41 -4.39 4.75 8.69
C ILE A 41 -3.88 3.46 9.34
N PRO A 42 -2.76 3.49 10.09
CA PRO A 42 -2.26 2.32 10.78
C PRO A 42 -3.31 1.85 11.81
N PRO A 43 -3.35 0.55 12.15
CA PRO A 43 -4.20 0.08 13.23
C PRO A 43 -3.84 0.79 14.54
N GLU A 44 -4.77 0.80 15.47
CA GLU A 44 -4.50 1.23 16.84
C GLU A 44 -3.34 0.38 17.39
N PRO A 45 -2.33 1.00 18.03
CA PRO A 45 -1.26 0.24 18.66
C PRO A 45 -1.85 -0.60 19.80
N ASP A 46 -1.22 -1.74 20.08
CA ASP A 46 -1.60 -2.54 21.23
C ASP A 46 -1.46 -1.73 22.54
N PRO A 47 -2.22 -2.06 23.60
CA PRO A 47 -2.05 -1.41 24.89
C PRO A 47 -0.60 -1.52 25.38
N PRO A 48 -0.03 -0.44 25.97
CA PRO A 48 1.34 -0.46 26.44
C PRO A 48 1.53 -1.50 27.56
N MET A 49 2.65 -2.21 27.51
CA MET A 49 3.09 -3.09 28.58
C MET A 49 3.96 -2.31 29.57
N LEU A 50 3.75 -2.54 30.87
CA LEU A 50 4.61 -1.98 31.92
C LEU A 50 5.90 -2.80 32.04
N CYS A 51 7.04 -2.18 31.75
CA CYS A 51 8.36 -2.77 31.91
C CYS A 51 8.92 -2.55 33.33
N GLU A 52 8.88 -1.30 33.81
CA GLU A 52 9.46 -0.93 35.11
C GLU A 52 8.65 0.20 35.76
N LYS A 53 8.61 0.21 37.10
CA LYS A 53 8.03 1.30 37.88
C LYS A 53 9.04 1.84 38.89
N GLY A 54 9.18 3.16 38.92
CA GLY A 54 9.87 3.89 39.97
C GLY A 54 8.93 4.87 40.67
N VAL A 55 9.39 5.51 41.74
CA VAL A 55 8.59 6.48 42.50
C VAL A 55 8.17 7.69 41.64
N LYS A 56 8.95 8.01 40.59
CA LYS A 56 8.71 9.16 39.70
C LYS A 56 8.61 8.81 38.22
N TYR A 57 8.58 7.53 37.87
CA TYR A 57 8.55 7.13 36.45
C TYR A 57 7.90 5.77 36.24
N LEU A 58 7.45 5.56 35.00
CA LEU A 58 7.03 4.27 34.47
C LEU A 58 7.78 4.08 33.15
N ALA A 59 8.33 2.89 32.92
CA ALA A 59 8.87 2.49 31.63
C ALA A 59 7.86 1.60 30.93
N LEU A 60 7.44 1.98 29.72
CA LEU A 60 6.41 1.28 28.94
C LEU A 60 6.99 0.79 27.60
N SER A 61 6.41 -0.27 27.04
CA SER A 61 6.70 -0.76 25.69
C SER A 61 5.42 -1.07 24.90
N TRP A 62 5.54 -1.11 23.58
CA TRP A 62 4.51 -1.51 22.63
C TRP A 62 5.07 -2.58 21.68
N THR A 63 4.20 -3.38 21.07
CA THR A 63 4.54 -4.36 20.02
C THR A 63 3.96 -3.98 18.67
#